data_AF-A0A372L8F2-F1
#
_entry.id   AF-A0A372L8F2-F1
#
_cell.length_a   1.000
_cell.length_b   1.000
_cell.length_c   1.000
_cell.angle_alpha   90.00
_cell.angle_beta   90.00
_cell.angle_gamma   90.00
#
_symmetry.space_group_name_H-M   'P 1'
#
loop_
_entity.id
_entity.type
_entity.pdbx_description
1 polymer ?
#
loop_
_entity_poly.entity_id
_entity_poly.type
_entity_poly.pdbx_seq_one_letter_code
_entity_poly.pdbx_strand_id
1 'polypeptide(L)'
;TEITFAEFDKKYTKDPQEKQWLDGLFEFRDGTKVNTDLLFYSASDIFDYASVIVYEGKIAHMQLETVNSINEIEKGLGISFSDDVIVDPNRVGFDIIFNEKFKDENIARFPNEWN
;
A
#
# COMPACT_ATOMS: atom_id res chain seq x y z
N THR A 1 8.47 8.97 7.81
CA THR A 1 9.01 7.61 7.89
C THR A 1 8.90 6.97 6.53
N GLU A 2 9.92 6.23 6.08
CA GLU A 2 9.91 5.62 4.74
C GLU A 2 10.07 4.10 4.84
N ILE A 3 9.30 3.36 4.03
CA ILE A 3 9.47 1.92 3.83
C ILE A 3 9.88 1.69 2.39
N THR A 4 11.04 1.07 2.17
CA THR A 4 11.45 0.71 0.82
C THR A 4 10.72 -0.54 0.34
N PHE A 5 10.42 -0.60 -0.95
CA PHE A 5 9.84 -1.79 -1.55
C PHE A 5 10.71 -3.03 -1.35
N ALA A 6 12.04 -2.90 -1.52
CA ALA A 6 12.95 -4.02 -1.38
C ALA A 6 12.94 -4.64 0.02
N GLU A 7 12.84 -3.82 1.08
CA GLU A 7 12.75 -4.32 2.46
C GLU A 7 11.41 -4.99 2.73
N PHE A 8 10.31 -4.41 2.24
CA PHE A 8 8.97 -4.97 2.39
C PHE A 8 8.82 -6.30 1.64
N ASP A 9 9.22 -6.33 0.37
CA ASP A 9 9.10 -7.50 -0.52
C ASP A 9 9.99 -8.66 -0.09
N LYS A 10 11.07 -8.39 0.65
CA LYS A 10 11.89 -9.43 1.27
C LYS A 10 11.22 -10.05 2.49
N LYS A 11 10.40 -9.29 3.23
CA LYS A 11 9.73 -9.73 4.46
C LYS A 11 8.43 -10.47 4.18
N TYR A 12 7.68 -10.07 3.15
CA TYR A 12 6.34 -10.57 2.88
C TYR A 12 6.26 -11.27 1.53
N THR A 13 5.38 -12.26 1.44
CA THR A 13 5.19 -13.03 0.19
C THR A 13 4.01 -12.45 -0.57
N LYS A 14 4.22 -12.13 -1.87
CA LYS A 14 3.13 -11.70 -2.75
C LYS A 14 2.08 -12.79 -2.86
N ASP A 15 0.81 -12.41 -2.91
CA ASP A 15 -0.29 -13.34 -3.09
C ASP A 15 -0.24 -13.96 -4.50
N PRO A 16 -0.10 -15.29 -4.63
CA PRO A 16 -0.02 -15.95 -5.93
C PRO A 16 -1.37 -16.01 -6.68
N GLN A 17 -2.49 -15.74 -6.02
CA GLN A 17 -3.83 -15.70 -6.62
C GLN A 17 -4.17 -14.33 -7.20
N GLU A 18 -3.45 -13.28 -6.77
CA GLU A 18 -3.68 -11.92 -7.21
C GLU A 18 -2.76 -11.51 -8.36
N LYS A 19 -3.32 -10.74 -9.30
CA LYS A 19 -2.52 -10.15 -10.37
C LYS A 19 -1.69 -8.99 -9.80
N GLN A 20 -0.38 -9.12 -9.91
CA GLN A 20 0.56 -8.06 -9.59
C GLN A 20 0.65 -7.11 -10.79
N TRP A 21 0.44 -5.81 -10.57
CA TRP A 21 0.52 -4.79 -11.61
C TRP A 21 1.85 -4.06 -11.51
N LEU A 22 2.88 -4.66 -12.10
CA LEU A 22 4.16 -3.99 -12.28
C LEU A 22 4.05 -2.94 -13.38
N ASP A 23 4.56 -1.74 -13.14
CA ASP A 23 4.45 -0.59 -14.05
C ASP A 23 2.99 -0.27 -14.44
N GLY A 24 2.07 -0.40 -13.48
CA GLY A 24 0.64 -0.19 -13.68
C GLY A 24 0.29 1.29 -13.86
N LEU A 25 -0.57 1.61 -14.82
CA LEU A 25 -1.01 2.97 -15.08
C LEU A 25 -2.05 3.42 -14.04
N PHE A 26 -1.77 4.51 -13.34
CA PHE A 26 -2.73 5.21 -12.49
C PHE A 26 -3.12 6.53 -13.13
N GLU A 27 -4.39 6.92 -13.02
CA GLU A 27 -4.87 8.26 -13.32
C GLU A 27 -5.37 8.92 -12.04
N PHE A 28 -4.87 10.11 -11.75
CA PHE A 28 -5.34 10.94 -10.64
C PHE A 28 -6.50 11.83 -11.10
N ARG A 29 -7.28 12.34 -10.16
CA ARG A 29 -8.44 13.20 -10.44
C ARG A 29 -8.10 14.54 -11.10
N ASP A 30 -6.86 14.98 -10.99
CA ASP A 30 -6.34 16.15 -11.70
C ASP A 30 -6.00 15.86 -13.18
N GLY A 31 -6.15 14.61 -13.63
CA GLY A 31 -5.80 14.14 -14.98
C GLY A 31 -4.34 13.70 -15.13
N THR A 32 -3.52 13.82 -14.09
CA THR A 32 -2.14 13.34 -14.10
C THR A 32 -2.12 11.82 -14.19
N LYS A 33 -1.23 11.28 -15.03
CA LYS A 33 -1.02 9.83 -15.18
C LYS A 33 0.40 9.46 -14.77
N VAL A 34 0.53 8.40 -14.00
CA VAL A 34 1.84 7.86 -13.58
C VAL A 34 1.81 6.35 -13.66
N ASN A 35 2.96 5.76 -13.99
CA ASN A 35 3.15 4.34 -13.82
C ASN A 35 3.76 4.07 -12.45
N THR A 36 3.23 3.08 -11.75
CA THR A 36 3.68 2.69 -10.40
C THR A 36 3.26 1.24 -10.16
N ASP A 37 3.91 0.54 -9.24
CA ASP A 37 3.53 -0.85 -8.97
C ASP A 37 2.33 -0.91 -8.02
N LEU A 38 1.36 -1.76 -8.32
CA LEU A 38 0.31 -2.18 -7.40
C LEU A 38 0.47 -3.67 -7.11
N LEU A 39 0.79 -3.98 -5.86
CA LEU A 39 1.18 -5.30 -5.42
C LEU A 39 0.25 -5.78 -4.31
N PHE A 40 0.03 -7.08 -4.28
CA PHE A 40 -0.85 -7.73 -3.31
C PHE A 40 -0.08 -8.81 -2.58
N TYR A 41 -0.25 -8.85 -1.26
CA TYR A 41 0.39 -9.79 -0.34
C TYR A 41 -0.68 -10.42 0.53
N SER A 42 -0.51 -11.68 0.88
CA SER A 42 -1.42 -12.38 1.77
C SER A 42 -0.67 -13.13 2.87
N ALA A 43 -1.39 -13.32 3.98
CA ALA A 43 -1.01 -14.13 5.12
C ALA A 43 0.38 -13.78 5.70
N SER A 44 0.40 -12.78 6.58
CA SER A 44 1.53 -12.51 7.46
C SER A 44 1.10 -12.49 8.93
N ASP A 45 2.07 -12.42 9.84
CA ASP A 45 1.77 -12.27 11.28
C ASP A 45 1.14 -10.90 11.61
N ILE A 46 1.18 -9.92 10.70
CA ILE A 46 0.65 -8.57 10.94
C ILE A 46 -0.59 -8.20 10.11
N PHE A 47 -0.89 -8.92 9.04
CA PHE A 47 -2.07 -8.71 8.20
C PHE A 47 -2.50 -10.01 7.52
N ASP A 48 -3.80 -10.15 7.31
CA ASP A 48 -4.37 -11.24 6.52
C ASP A 48 -4.18 -10.97 5.02
N TYR A 49 -4.33 -9.70 4.62
CA TYR A 49 -4.14 -9.23 3.26
C TYR A 49 -3.57 -7.81 3.24
N ALA A 50 -2.76 -7.51 2.22
CA ALA A 50 -2.25 -6.16 1.98
C ALA A 50 -2.29 -5.82 0.48
N SER A 51 -2.84 -4.65 0.14
CA SER A 51 -2.58 -4.01 -1.14
C SER A 51 -1.59 -2.87 -0.94
N VAL A 52 -0.58 -2.78 -1.82
CA VAL A 52 0.56 -1.87 -1.65
C VAL A 52 0.83 -1.17 -2.97
N ILE A 53 0.82 0.15 -2.95
CA ILE A 53 1.27 1.00 -4.06
C ILE A 53 2.73 1.36 -3.82
N VAL A 54 3.59 1.04 -4.77
CA VAL A 54 5.03 1.36 -4.74
C VAL A 54 5.36 2.39 -5.80
N TYR A 55 5.80 3.56 -5.36
CA TYR A 55 6.19 4.69 -6.21
C TYR A 55 7.64 5.09 -5.91
N GLU A 56 8.46 5.21 -6.96
CA GLU A 56 9.89 5.56 -6.84
C GLU A 56 10.67 4.65 -5.86
N GLY A 57 10.33 3.36 -5.82
CA GLY A 57 10.97 2.35 -4.97
C GLY A 57 10.56 2.38 -3.50
N LYS A 58 9.58 3.20 -3.13
CA LYS A 58 9.06 3.32 -1.76
C LYS A 58 7.56 3.00 -1.72
N ILE A 59 7.09 2.53 -0.57
CA ILE A 59 5.65 2.38 -0.34
C ILE A 59 5.02 3.77 -0.25
N ALA A 60 4.06 4.04 -1.12
CA ALA A 60 3.31 5.29 -1.17
C ALA A 60 1.98 5.18 -0.43
N HIS A 61 1.32 4.02 -0.54
CA HIS A 61 0.06 3.72 0.11
C HIS A 61 -0.01 2.21 0.38
N MET A 62 -0.54 1.83 1.54
CA MET A 62 -0.79 0.46 1.94
C MET A 62 -2.16 0.34 2.57
N GLN A 63 -2.99 -0.55 2.04
CA GLN A 63 -4.24 -0.97 2.68
C GLN A 63 -4.02 -2.34 3.29
N LEU A 64 -4.29 -2.48 4.58
CA LEU A 64 -4.14 -3.70 5.35
C LEU A 64 -5.50 -4.20 5.82
N GLU A 65 -5.79 -5.47 5.54
CA GLU A 65 -6.82 -6.21 6.25
C GLU A 65 -6.17 -6.93 7.43
N THR A 66 -6.58 -6.59 8.66
CA THR A 66 -5.93 -7.07 9.87
C THR A 66 -6.78 -6.85 11.11
N VAL A 67 -6.63 -7.74 12.09
CA VAL A 67 -7.16 -7.58 13.44
C VAL A 67 -6.15 -6.94 14.40
N ASN A 68 -4.91 -6.75 13.96
CA ASN A 68 -3.84 -6.19 14.77
C ASN A 68 -4.03 -4.68 14.98
N SER A 69 -3.56 -4.19 16.12
CA SER A 69 -3.52 -2.76 16.40
C SER A 69 -2.44 -2.04 15.57
N ILE A 70 -2.56 -0.72 15.43
CA ILE A 70 -1.57 0.08 14.71
C ILE A 70 -0.16 -0.07 15.29
N ASN A 71 -0.03 -0.17 16.62
CA ASN A 71 1.26 -0.36 17.29
C ASN A 71 1.89 -1.74 16.98
N GLU A 72 1.07 -2.77 16.75
CA GLU A 72 1.56 -4.09 16.33
C GLU A 72 2.01 -4.08 14.87
N ILE A 73 1.28 -3.35 14.01
CA ILE A 73 1.65 -3.12 12.61
C ILE A 73 2.99 -2.39 12.53
N GLU A 74 3.17 -1.28 13.26
CA GLU A 74 4.44 -0.54 13.35
C GLU A 74 5.61 -1.46 13.72
N LYS A 75 5.44 -2.27 14.78
CA LYS A 75 6.46 -3.22 15.24
C LYS A 75 6.80 -4.27 14.18
N GLY A 76 5.81 -4.86 13.50
CA GLY A 76 6.04 -5.87 12.47
C GLY A 76 6.69 -5.30 11.20
N LEU A 77 6.29 -4.10 10.81
CA LEU A 77 6.96 -3.37 9.74
C LEU A 77 8.39 -2.95 10.14
N GLY A 78 8.64 -2.80 11.44
CA GLY A 78 9.93 -2.39 12.00
C GLY A 78 10.15 -0.88 11.90
N ILE A 79 9.07 -0.11 11.96
CA ILE A 79 9.07 1.35 11.84
C ILE A 79 8.19 1.97 12.93
N SER A 80 8.22 3.29 13.02
CA SER A 80 7.18 4.07 13.70
C SER A 80 6.63 5.09 12.71
N PHE A 81 5.31 5.18 12.59
CA PHE A 81 4.67 6.18 11.78
C PHE A 81 4.96 7.56 12.37
N SER A 82 5.48 8.44 11.53
CA SER A 82 5.67 9.84 11.87
C SER A 82 4.40 10.63 11.59
N ASP A 83 4.31 11.86 12.11
CA ASP A 83 3.10 12.69 12.05
C ASP A 83 2.63 13.02 10.60
N ASP A 84 3.49 12.85 9.60
CA ASP A 84 3.20 13.00 8.17
C ASP A 84 2.57 11.76 7.52
N VAL A 85 2.59 10.62 8.20
CA VAL A 85 1.92 9.39 7.73
C VAL A 85 0.46 9.43 8.20
N ILE A 86 -0.46 9.32 7.26
CA ILE A 86 -1.89 9.27 7.56
C ILE A 86 -2.28 7.81 7.77
N VAL A 87 -2.95 7.54 8.88
CA VAL A 87 -3.45 6.22 9.24
C VAL A 87 -4.95 6.32 9.44
N ASP A 88 -5.71 5.84 8.47
CA ASP A 88 -7.16 5.86 8.50
C ASP A 88 -7.69 4.44 8.79
N PRO A 89 -8.37 4.21 9.94
CA PRO A 89 -8.98 2.92 10.20
C PRO A 89 -10.19 2.71 9.30
N ASN A 90 -10.31 1.50 8.74
CA ASN A 90 -11.46 1.07 7.96
C ASN A 90 -12.12 -0.16 8.61
N ARG A 91 -13.17 -0.71 7.98
CA ARG A 91 -13.96 -1.81 8.57
C ARG A 91 -13.13 -3.07 8.85
N VAL A 92 -12.09 -3.32 8.07
CA VAL A 92 -11.33 -4.57 8.06
C VAL A 92 -9.85 -4.39 8.44
N GLY A 93 -9.41 -3.16 8.71
CA GLY A 93 -8.05 -2.85 9.12
C GLY A 93 -7.74 -1.36 8.93
N PHE A 94 -6.72 -1.04 8.15
CA PHE A 94 -6.18 0.33 8.03
C PHE A 94 -5.76 0.67 6.61
N ASP A 95 -5.93 1.94 6.24
CA ASP A 95 -5.27 2.59 5.12
C ASP A 95 -4.12 3.45 5.66
N ILE A 96 -2.90 3.16 5.22
CA ILE A 96 -1.65 3.79 5.68
C ILE A 96 -1.02 4.51 4.50
N ILE A 97 -1.09 5.83 4.51
CA ILE A 97 -0.70 6.69 3.40
C ILE A 97 0.60 7.42 3.73
N PHE A 98 1.66 7.08 3.00
CA PHE A 98 2.98 7.73 3.10
C PHE A 98 3.14 8.86 2.09
N ASN A 99 2.33 8.87 1.03
CA ASN A 99 2.31 9.91 0.02
C ASN A 99 0.86 10.27 -0.31
N GLU A 100 0.44 11.47 0.10
CA GLU A 100 -0.95 11.92 -0.03
C GLU A 100 -1.47 11.92 -1.48
N LYS A 101 -0.58 12.00 -2.47
CA LYS A 101 -0.96 11.88 -3.89
C LYS A 101 -1.70 10.56 -4.16
N PHE A 102 -1.37 9.51 -3.41
CA PHE A 102 -1.90 8.16 -3.54
C PHE A 102 -3.05 7.84 -2.58
N LYS A 103 -3.63 8.84 -1.91
CA LYS A 103 -4.93 8.66 -1.26
C LYS A 103 -5.96 8.23 -2.31
N ASP A 104 -6.84 7.31 -1.95
CA ASP A 104 -7.91 6.83 -2.84
C ASP A 104 -8.80 7.96 -3.37
N GLU A 105 -9.04 8.99 -2.55
CA GLU A 105 -9.79 10.18 -2.97
C GLU A 105 -9.12 10.97 -4.11
N ASN A 106 -7.80 10.84 -4.28
CA ASN A 106 -7.03 11.49 -5.34
C ASN A 106 -6.91 10.61 -6.59
N ILE A 107 -7.19 9.31 -6.49
CA ILE A 107 -7.12 8.37 -7.60
C ILE A 107 -8.46 8.36 -8.35
N ALA A 108 -8.40 8.56 -9.66
CA ALA A 108 -9.54 8.46 -10.57
C ALA A 108 -9.64 7.09 -11.22
N ARG A 109 -8.50 6.43 -11.49
CA ARG A 109 -8.44 5.11 -12.11
C ARG A 109 -7.20 4.33 -11.64
N PHE A 110 -7.40 3.10 -11.20
CA PHE A 110 -6.38 2.12 -10.85
C PHE A 110 -5.94 1.29 -12.07
N PRO A 111 -4.78 0.61 -12.02
CA PRO A 111 -4.26 -0.21 -13.12
C PRO A 111 -5.22 -1.29 -13.64
N ASN A 112 -5.98 -1.91 -12.74
CA ASN A 112 -6.95 -2.96 -13.06
C ASN A 112 -8.21 -2.45 -13.78
N GLU A 113 -8.42 -1.14 -13.80
CA GLU A 113 -9.60 -0.53 -14.39
C GLU A 113 -9.38 -0.12 -15.84
N TRP A 114 -8.17 -0.22 -16.41
CA TRP A 114 -7.81 0.21 -17.78
C TRP A 114 -8.38 -0.64 -18.94
N ASN A 115 -9.36 -1.49 -18.65
CA ASN A 115 -10.09 -2.25 -19.68
C ASN A 115 -10.88 -1.34 -20.62
#